data_AF-A0A355DUN5-F1
#
_entry.id   AF-A0A355DUN5-F1
#
_cell.length_a   1.000
_cell.length_b   1.000
_cell.length_c   1.000
_cell.angle_alpha   90.00
_cell.angle_beta   90.00
_cell.angle_gamma   90.00
#
_symmetry.space_group_name_H-M   'P 1'
#
loop_
_entity.id
_entity.type
_entity.pdbx_description
1 polymer ?
#
loop_
_entity_poly.entity_id
_entity_poly.type
_entity_poly.pdbx_seq_one_letter_code
_entity_poly.pdbx_strand_id
1 'polypeptide(L)'
;MAVPNSGVPVPGFGSETTLPPELRTPEFLSIIKKGVTQWSRIVAWSWCDYLVYEGKAKEAEERKLKACLIEALTQQALEGSAYLSYGDEVSKQKADAWSQTIVKLLLGEKPDGINLSLSELILEITEEELVTSKPENQSFTKLFYAQITTDSFSGQLIHAPKESATPYTPYINIIPYPPRPALGSLTVTEDQLVKWASNHEDFAGDYLPPSVYIPRGTC
;
A
#
# COMPACT_ATOMS: atom_id res chain seq x y z
N MET A 1 -27.90 -44.66 31.11
CA MET A 1 -27.28 -44.97 29.81
C MET A 1 -27.06 -43.65 29.09
N ALA A 2 -25.83 -43.15 29.10
CA ALA A 2 -25.44 -41.92 28.42
C ALA A 2 -24.87 -42.29 27.04
N VAL A 3 -25.42 -41.68 26.00
CA VAL A 3 -24.94 -41.84 24.62
C VAL A 3 -23.64 -41.04 24.48
N PRO A 4 -22.54 -41.61 23.96
CA PRO A 4 -21.32 -40.85 23.76
C PRO A 4 -21.50 -39.91 22.57
N ASN A 5 -21.25 -38.63 22.82
CA ASN A 5 -21.28 -37.57 21.82
C ASN A 5 -20.15 -37.83 20.82
N SER A 6 -20.50 -38.34 19.64
CA SER A 6 -19.58 -38.51 18.52
C SER A 6 -19.07 -37.14 18.10
N GLY A 7 -17.80 -36.86 18.38
CA GLY A 7 -17.12 -35.64 17.99
C GLY A 7 -17.23 -35.43 16.49
N VAL A 8 -18.02 -34.44 16.08
CA VAL A 8 -17.94 -33.86 14.75
C VAL A 8 -16.60 -33.15 14.68
N PRO A 9 -15.71 -33.48 13.73
CA PRO A 9 -14.48 -32.74 13.55
C PRO A 9 -14.85 -31.32 13.12
N VAL A 10 -14.50 -30.34 13.95
CA VAL A 10 -14.55 -28.92 13.59
C VAL A 10 -13.63 -28.76 12.38
N PRO A 11 -14.11 -28.25 11.23
CA PRO A 11 -13.24 -27.93 10.12
C PRO A 11 -12.17 -26.97 10.62
N GLY A 12 -10.91 -27.36 10.54
CA GLY A 12 -9.80 -26.47 10.83
C GLY A 12 -9.95 -25.24 9.94
N PHE A 13 -10.05 -24.05 10.55
CA PHE A 13 -9.82 -22.80 9.86
C PHE A 13 -8.35 -22.78 9.43
N GLY A 14 -8.06 -23.39 8.27
CA GLY A 14 -6.86 -23.07 7.53
C GLY A 14 -7.02 -21.65 7.06
N SER A 15 -6.29 -20.70 7.65
CA SER A 15 -6.14 -19.37 7.10
C SER A 15 -5.34 -19.51 5.79
N GLU A 16 -6.03 -19.77 4.69
CA GLU A 16 -5.42 -19.77 3.36
C GLU A 16 -4.93 -18.35 3.07
N THR A 17 -3.63 -18.13 3.28
CA THR A 17 -2.99 -16.88 2.89
C THR A 17 -3.00 -16.75 1.37
N THR A 18 -3.40 -15.57 0.88
CA THR A 18 -3.43 -15.24 -0.54
C THR A 18 -2.04 -15.02 -1.13
N LEU A 19 -1.01 -14.88 -0.26
CA LEU A 19 0.38 -14.68 -0.65
C LEU A 19 0.89 -15.88 -1.47
N PRO A 20 1.42 -15.67 -2.70
CA PRO A 20 2.00 -16.73 -3.51
C PRO A 20 3.03 -17.57 -2.74
N PRO A 21 3.00 -18.91 -2.80
CA PRO A 21 3.89 -19.80 -2.03
C PRO A 21 5.38 -19.47 -2.14
N GLU A 22 5.83 -19.09 -3.32
CA GLU A 22 7.22 -18.71 -3.63
C GLU A 22 7.65 -17.40 -2.97
N LEU A 23 6.70 -16.56 -2.57
CA LEU A 23 6.94 -15.33 -1.83
C LEU A 23 6.91 -15.52 -0.30
N ARG A 24 6.66 -16.75 0.18
CA ARG A 24 6.59 -17.09 1.62
C ARG A 24 7.97 -17.39 2.23
N THR A 25 9.05 -16.93 1.61
CA THR A 25 10.41 -17.10 2.15
C THR A 25 10.68 -16.06 3.25
N PRO A 26 11.54 -16.35 4.24
CA PRO A 26 11.88 -15.38 5.29
C PRO A 26 12.40 -14.04 4.74
N GLU A 27 13.16 -14.09 3.65
CA GLU A 27 13.68 -12.93 2.94
C GLU A 27 12.55 -12.04 2.40
N PHE A 28 11.64 -12.59 1.60
CA PHE A 28 10.54 -11.83 1.01
C PHE A 28 9.53 -11.39 2.06
N LEU A 29 9.23 -12.21 3.07
CA LEU A 29 8.32 -11.84 4.14
C LEU A 29 8.82 -10.61 4.91
N SER A 30 10.13 -10.50 5.14
CA SER A 30 10.74 -9.32 5.78
C SER A 30 10.54 -8.06 4.92
N ILE A 31 10.81 -8.15 3.61
CA ILE A 31 10.62 -7.06 2.66
C ILE A 31 9.15 -6.63 2.59
N ILE A 32 8.23 -7.59 2.45
CA ILE A 32 6.78 -7.36 2.38
C ILE A 32 6.29 -6.67 3.65
N LYS A 33 6.65 -7.20 4.83
CA LYS A 33 6.21 -6.62 6.11
C LYS A 33 6.67 -5.17 6.23
N LYS A 34 7.93 -4.89 5.91
CA LYS A 34 8.48 -3.54 5.94
C LYS A 34 7.78 -2.62 4.92
N GLY A 35 7.53 -3.14 3.72
CA GLY A 35 6.82 -2.41 2.66
C GLY A 35 5.40 -2.03 3.05
N VAL A 36 4.65 -2.94 3.70
CA VAL A 36 3.30 -2.67 4.21
C VAL A 36 3.31 -1.57 5.28
N THR A 37 4.28 -1.62 6.20
CA THR A 37 4.44 -0.57 7.21
C THR A 37 4.73 0.78 6.56
N GLN A 38 5.70 0.85 5.65
CA GLN A 38 6.05 2.10 4.97
C GLN A 38 4.92 2.62 4.09
N TRP A 39 4.17 1.73 3.42
CA TRP A 39 2.97 2.11 2.68
C TRP A 39 1.92 2.77 3.59
N SER A 40 1.65 2.19 4.75
CA SER A 40 0.68 2.75 5.71
C SER A 40 1.07 4.19 6.13
N ARG A 41 2.36 4.45 6.27
CA ARG A 41 2.90 5.80 6.55
C ARG A 41 2.71 6.75 5.38
N ILE A 42 2.98 6.29 4.15
CA ILE A 42 2.74 7.06 2.92
C ILE A 42 1.26 7.45 2.81
N VAL A 43 0.35 6.52 3.09
CA VAL A 43 -1.10 6.78 3.09
C VAL A 43 -1.46 7.83 4.11
N ALA A 44 -1.02 7.68 5.37
CA ALA A 44 -1.27 8.65 6.42
C ALA A 44 -0.73 10.05 6.05
N TRP A 45 0.49 10.11 5.51
CA TRP A 45 1.09 11.36 5.01
C TRP A 45 0.28 11.98 3.87
N SER A 46 -0.25 11.18 2.94
CA SER A 46 -1.05 11.69 1.82
C SER A 46 -2.42 12.24 2.26
N TRP A 47 -2.93 11.80 3.40
CA TRP A 47 -4.21 12.23 3.96
C TRP A 47 -4.11 13.42 4.91
N CYS A 48 -2.90 13.81 5.32
CA CYS A 48 -2.70 14.97 6.19
C CYS A 48 -2.21 16.17 5.37
N ASP A 49 -2.44 17.37 5.90
CA ASP A 49 -1.97 18.63 5.33
C ASP A 49 -0.53 18.94 5.76
N TYR A 50 -0.01 18.21 6.75
CA TYR A 50 1.38 18.24 7.19
C TYR A 50 2.38 18.10 6.04
N LEU A 51 3.45 18.90 6.13
CA LEU A 51 4.61 18.84 5.25
C LEU A 51 5.90 18.80 6.07
N VAL A 52 6.76 17.87 5.75
CA VAL A 52 8.05 17.65 6.42
C VAL A 52 9.01 18.81 6.18
N TYR A 53 8.87 19.40 4.99
CA TYR A 53 9.64 20.54 4.53
C TYR A 53 8.89 21.86 4.69
N GLU A 54 7.86 21.96 5.54
CA GLU A 54 7.18 23.23 5.81
C GLU A 54 8.16 24.32 6.25
N GLY A 55 8.12 25.47 5.57
CA GLY A 55 9.06 26.58 5.78
C GLY A 55 10.50 26.31 5.32
N LYS A 56 10.77 25.18 4.65
CA LYS A 56 12.10 24.78 4.15
C LYS A 56 12.15 24.82 2.62
N ALA A 57 13.36 24.75 2.06
CA ALA A 57 13.61 24.89 0.62
C ALA A 57 12.87 23.87 -0.27
N LYS A 58 12.47 22.71 0.26
CA LYS A 58 11.81 21.63 -0.49
C LYS A 58 10.28 21.61 -0.35
N GLU A 59 9.66 22.56 0.35
CA GLU A 59 8.20 22.57 0.61
C GLU A 59 7.36 22.46 -0.68
N ALA A 60 7.69 23.28 -1.69
CA ALA A 60 6.94 23.30 -2.94
C ALA A 60 7.06 21.97 -3.71
N GLU A 61 8.23 21.34 -3.66
CA GLU A 61 8.47 20.04 -4.28
C GLU A 61 7.74 18.92 -3.53
N GLU A 62 7.66 18.99 -2.20
CA GLU A 62 6.86 18.06 -1.39
C GLU A 62 5.37 18.15 -1.73
N ARG A 63 4.82 19.37 -1.88
CA ARG A 63 3.42 19.56 -2.29
C ARG A 63 3.14 18.94 -3.66
N LYS A 64 4.05 19.14 -4.63
CA LYS A 64 3.94 18.53 -5.96
C LYS A 64 4.02 17.01 -5.88
N LEU A 65 4.96 16.46 -5.11
CA LEU A 65 5.12 15.02 -4.94
C LEU A 65 3.87 14.39 -4.31
N LYS A 66 3.30 15.04 -3.29
CA LYS A 66 2.03 14.63 -2.66
C LYS A 66 0.90 14.60 -3.67
N ALA A 67 0.72 15.67 -4.44
CA ALA A 67 -0.29 15.74 -5.49
C ALA A 67 -0.10 14.66 -6.56
N CYS A 68 1.14 14.46 -7.04
CA CYS A 68 1.48 13.45 -8.03
C CYS A 68 1.17 12.03 -7.54
N LEU A 69 1.48 11.71 -6.28
CA LEU A 69 1.15 10.43 -5.68
C LEU A 69 -0.37 10.23 -5.65
N ILE A 70 -1.11 11.19 -5.08
CA ILE A 70 -2.58 11.11 -4.95
C ILE A 70 -3.23 10.95 -6.32
N GLU A 71 -2.78 11.70 -7.32
CA GLU A 71 -3.26 11.59 -8.69
C GLU A 71 -3.00 10.20 -9.26
N ALA A 72 -1.77 9.69 -9.16
CA ALA A 72 -1.43 8.37 -9.68
C ALA A 72 -2.30 7.26 -9.07
N LEU A 73 -2.52 7.32 -7.74
CA LEU A 73 -3.36 6.34 -7.04
C LEU A 73 -4.83 6.45 -7.45
N THR A 74 -5.35 7.68 -7.53
CA THR A 74 -6.75 7.94 -7.89
C THR A 74 -7.03 7.52 -9.33
N GLN A 75 -6.16 7.88 -10.26
CA GLN A 75 -6.32 7.55 -11.68
C GLN A 75 -6.16 6.05 -11.93
N GLN A 76 -5.24 5.37 -11.25
CA GLN A 76 -5.14 3.92 -11.33
C GLN A 76 -6.45 3.26 -10.84
N ALA A 77 -7.00 3.70 -9.70
CA ALA A 77 -8.25 3.16 -9.18
C ALA A 77 -9.43 3.37 -10.13
N LEU A 78 -9.56 4.57 -10.70
CA LEU A 78 -10.63 4.93 -11.63
C LEU A 78 -10.57 4.10 -12.92
N GLU A 79 -9.41 4.12 -13.59
CA GLU A 79 -9.22 3.44 -14.88
C GLU A 79 -9.21 1.91 -14.69
N GLY A 80 -8.61 1.42 -13.61
CA GLY A 80 -8.64 0.00 -13.24
C GLY A 80 -10.07 -0.50 -12.97
N SER A 81 -10.87 0.28 -12.23
CA SER A 81 -12.28 -0.04 -11.99
C SER A 81 -13.10 -0.06 -13.28
N ALA A 82 -12.88 0.90 -14.18
CA ALA A 82 -13.57 0.95 -15.47
C ALA A 82 -13.27 -0.29 -16.32
N TYR A 83 -12.00 -0.71 -16.40
CA TYR A 83 -11.62 -1.94 -17.08
C TYR A 83 -12.25 -3.18 -16.43
N LEU A 84 -12.12 -3.34 -15.10
CA LEU A 84 -12.63 -4.52 -14.41
C LEU A 84 -14.15 -4.64 -14.44
N SER A 85 -14.86 -3.51 -14.46
CA SER A 85 -16.33 -3.49 -14.43
C SER A 85 -16.96 -3.56 -15.81
N TYR A 86 -16.33 -2.96 -16.82
CA TYR A 86 -16.93 -2.76 -18.14
C TYR A 86 -16.12 -3.33 -19.31
N GLY A 87 -14.91 -3.85 -19.06
CA GLY A 87 -14.03 -4.35 -20.11
C GLY A 87 -13.46 -3.24 -21.01
N ASP A 88 -13.30 -2.02 -20.50
CA ASP A 88 -12.74 -0.90 -21.26
C ASP A 88 -11.23 -1.04 -21.46
N GLU A 89 -10.82 -1.46 -22.66
CA GLU A 89 -9.42 -1.63 -23.04
C GLU A 89 -8.62 -0.32 -23.11
N VAL A 90 -9.27 0.83 -23.33
CA VAL A 90 -8.59 2.14 -23.27
C VAL A 90 -8.24 2.47 -21.82
N SER A 91 -9.20 2.25 -20.91
CA SER A 91 -8.95 2.38 -19.48
C SER A 91 -7.89 1.41 -18.98
N LYS A 92 -7.84 0.18 -19.50
CA LYS A 92 -6.76 -0.76 -19.18
C LYS A 92 -5.37 -0.21 -19.50
N GLN A 93 -5.16 0.31 -20.70
CA GLN A 93 -3.86 0.88 -21.09
C GLN A 93 -3.43 2.04 -20.18
N LYS A 94 -4.40 2.88 -19.78
CA LYS A 94 -4.14 3.95 -18.82
C LYS A 94 -3.84 3.41 -17.42
N ALA A 95 -4.59 2.41 -16.95
CA ALA A 95 -4.35 1.75 -15.67
C ALA A 95 -2.96 1.12 -15.63
N ASP A 96 -2.50 0.50 -16.72
CA ASP A 96 -1.15 -0.03 -16.87
C ASP A 96 -0.08 1.08 -16.76
N ALA A 97 -0.29 2.22 -17.41
CA ALA A 97 0.60 3.37 -17.31
C ALA A 97 0.65 3.92 -15.88
N TRP A 98 -0.48 4.05 -15.20
CA TRP A 98 -0.54 4.52 -13.81
C TRP A 98 0.07 3.53 -12.82
N SER A 99 -0.12 2.23 -13.05
CA SER A 99 0.54 1.16 -12.30
C SER A 99 2.06 1.28 -12.39
N GLN A 100 2.60 1.50 -13.59
CA GLN A 100 4.03 1.75 -13.78
C GLN A 100 4.50 3.02 -13.06
N THR A 101 3.72 4.11 -13.12
CA THR A 101 4.02 5.35 -12.38
C THR A 101 4.10 5.09 -10.87
N ILE A 102 3.16 4.34 -10.30
CA ILE A 102 3.17 3.96 -8.88
C ILE A 102 4.41 3.12 -8.54
N VAL A 103 4.74 2.13 -9.38
CA VAL A 103 5.95 1.30 -9.19
C VAL A 103 7.21 2.17 -9.22
N LYS A 104 7.34 3.11 -10.16
CA LYS A 104 8.48 4.05 -10.23
C LYS A 104 8.59 4.91 -8.97
N LEU A 105 7.47 5.46 -8.49
CA LEU A 105 7.42 6.20 -7.22
C LEU A 105 7.93 5.35 -6.05
N LEU A 106 7.47 4.10 -5.95
CA LEU A 106 7.90 3.15 -4.91
C LEU A 106 9.37 2.71 -5.07
N LEU A 107 9.91 2.70 -6.29
CA LEU A 107 11.33 2.46 -6.53
C LEU A 107 12.22 3.67 -6.14
N GLY A 108 11.60 4.79 -5.74
CA GLY A 108 12.31 6.02 -5.42
C GLY A 108 12.72 6.83 -6.65
N GLU A 109 12.13 6.55 -7.82
CA GLU A 109 12.32 7.38 -9.00
C GLU A 109 11.65 8.74 -8.81
N LYS A 110 12.24 9.78 -9.40
CA LYS A 110 11.73 11.14 -9.35
C LYS A 110 10.71 11.35 -10.46
N PRO A 111 9.50 11.83 -10.15
CA PRO A 111 8.53 12.19 -11.19
C PRO A 111 9.05 13.32 -12.08
N ASP A 112 8.55 13.40 -13.31
CA ASP A 112 8.91 14.46 -14.24
C ASP A 112 8.59 15.84 -13.65
N GLY A 113 9.59 16.73 -13.64
CA GLY A 113 9.45 18.08 -13.11
C GLY A 113 9.42 18.18 -11.57
N ILE A 114 9.72 17.09 -10.85
CA ILE A 114 9.83 17.04 -9.39
C ILE A 114 11.22 16.54 -8.99
N ASN A 115 11.97 17.33 -8.22
CA ASN A 115 13.35 17.01 -7.81
C ASN A 115 13.45 16.25 -6.47
N LEU A 116 12.31 15.97 -5.83
CA LEU A 116 12.19 15.19 -4.60
C LEU A 116 11.56 13.82 -4.92
N SER A 117 12.19 12.74 -4.47
CA SER A 117 11.64 11.38 -4.56
C SER A 117 10.84 10.98 -3.32
N LEU A 118 9.98 9.97 -3.46
CA LEU A 118 9.27 9.37 -2.34
C LEU A 118 10.24 8.72 -1.33
N SER A 119 11.36 8.17 -1.81
CA SER A 119 12.38 7.59 -0.94
C SER A 119 13.08 8.65 -0.08
N GLU A 120 13.47 9.79 -0.66
CA GLU A 120 14.02 10.92 0.09
C GLU A 120 13.03 11.46 1.12
N LEU A 121 11.76 11.59 0.75
CA LEU A 121 10.70 12.03 1.66
C LEU A 121 10.53 11.07 2.84
N ILE A 122 10.42 9.76 2.57
CA ILE A 122 10.20 8.76 3.62
C ILE A 122 11.42 8.67 4.55
N LEU A 123 12.63 8.78 4.01
CA LEU A 123 13.84 8.89 4.82
C LEU A 123 13.77 10.09 5.78
N GLU A 124 13.32 11.26 5.31
CA GLU A 124 13.17 12.44 6.17
C GLU A 124 12.06 12.26 7.22
N ILE A 125 10.95 11.59 6.87
CA ILE A 125 9.82 11.36 7.76
C ILE A 125 10.16 10.36 8.87
N THR A 126 10.83 9.25 8.51
CA THR A 126 10.93 8.07 9.39
C THR A 126 12.35 7.67 9.72
N GLU A 127 13.37 8.39 9.22
CA GLU A 127 14.79 8.04 9.33
C GLU A 127 15.14 6.67 8.71
N GLU A 128 14.27 6.15 7.84
CA GLU A 128 14.45 4.85 7.19
C GLU A 128 14.25 4.99 5.68
N GLU A 129 15.20 4.46 4.90
CA GLU A 129 15.04 4.35 3.45
C GLU A 129 13.83 3.47 3.09
N LEU A 130 13.15 3.87 2.02
CA LEU A 130 12.06 3.08 1.44
C LEU A 130 12.59 1.70 1.01
N VAL A 131 12.00 0.63 1.54
CA VAL A 131 12.51 -0.73 1.39
C VAL A 131 12.58 -1.15 -0.08
N THR A 132 11.65 -0.67 -0.88
CA THR A 132 11.52 -0.95 -2.32
C THR A 132 12.54 -0.18 -3.16
N SER A 133 13.12 0.93 -2.68
CA SER A 133 14.15 1.67 -3.41
C SER A 133 15.55 1.07 -3.27
N LYS A 134 15.77 0.20 -2.28
CA LYS A 134 17.07 -0.45 -2.05
C LYS A 134 17.47 -1.32 -3.25
N PRO A 135 18.71 -1.22 -3.77
CA PRO A 135 19.13 -1.94 -4.98
C PRO A 135 18.82 -3.44 -4.97
N GLU A 136 19.01 -4.11 -3.84
CA GLU A 136 18.73 -5.53 -3.63
C GLU A 136 17.23 -5.89 -3.76
N ASN A 137 16.33 -4.94 -3.50
CA ASN A 137 14.88 -5.16 -3.49
C ASN A 137 14.17 -4.63 -4.74
N GLN A 138 14.87 -3.88 -5.61
CA GLN A 138 14.25 -3.31 -6.81
C GLN A 138 13.77 -4.41 -7.77
N SER A 139 14.54 -5.47 -7.94
CA SER A 139 14.16 -6.61 -8.79
C SER A 139 12.88 -7.25 -8.30
N PHE A 140 12.70 -7.40 -6.99
CA PHE A 140 11.48 -7.89 -6.38
C PHE A 140 10.30 -6.94 -6.64
N THR A 141 10.49 -5.64 -6.41
CA THR A 141 9.44 -4.61 -6.60
C THR A 141 8.95 -4.55 -8.05
N LYS A 142 9.83 -4.78 -9.03
CA LYS A 142 9.49 -4.78 -10.46
C LYS A 142 8.61 -5.96 -10.87
N LEU A 143 8.48 -7.01 -10.04
CA LEU A 143 7.63 -8.18 -10.31
C LEU A 143 6.13 -7.89 -10.12
N PHE A 144 5.76 -6.72 -9.62
CA PHE A 144 4.38 -6.39 -9.27
C PHE A 144 3.73 -5.44 -10.26
N TYR A 145 2.51 -5.76 -10.64
CA TYR A 145 1.53 -4.79 -11.10
C TYR A 145 0.85 -4.15 -9.89
N ALA A 146 0.88 -2.82 -9.76
CA ALA A 146 0.19 -2.10 -8.70
C ALA A 146 -1.29 -1.89 -9.07
N GLN A 147 -2.19 -2.45 -8.26
CA GLN A 147 -3.64 -2.30 -8.38
C GLN A 147 -4.20 -1.62 -7.14
N ILE A 148 -4.80 -0.44 -7.29
CA ILE A 148 -5.39 0.32 -6.21
C ILE A 148 -6.84 -0.12 -5.98
N THR A 149 -7.19 -0.37 -4.73
CA THR A 149 -8.58 -0.53 -4.25
C THR A 149 -8.94 0.62 -3.33
N THR A 150 -10.17 1.12 -3.47
CA THR A 150 -10.73 2.20 -2.64
C THR A 150 -11.82 1.71 -1.69
N ASP A 151 -12.28 0.47 -1.86
CA ASP A 151 -13.36 -0.16 -1.10
C ASP A 151 -12.85 -1.15 -0.03
N SER A 152 -11.53 -1.38 0.01
CA SER A 152 -10.85 -2.18 1.02
C SER A 152 -9.75 -1.39 1.70
N PHE A 153 -9.49 -1.76 2.96
CA PHE A 153 -8.33 -1.28 3.70
C PHE A 153 -7.25 -2.36 3.87
N SER A 154 -7.52 -3.57 3.39
CA SER A 154 -6.57 -4.67 3.39
C SER A 154 -6.04 -4.86 1.98
N GLY A 155 -4.71 -4.87 1.88
CA GLY A 155 -4.02 -5.21 0.65
C GLY A 155 -3.81 -6.71 0.51
N GLN A 156 -3.49 -7.13 -0.71
CA GLN A 156 -3.19 -8.52 -1.03
C GLN A 156 -2.08 -8.59 -2.07
N LEU A 157 -1.19 -9.57 -1.91
CA LEU A 157 -0.29 -10.00 -2.98
C LEU A 157 -0.86 -11.30 -3.54
N ILE A 158 -1.10 -11.35 -4.84
CA ILE A 158 -1.68 -12.50 -5.53
C ILE A 158 -0.94 -12.76 -6.85
N HIS A 159 -1.13 -13.95 -7.42
CA HIS A 159 -0.71 -14.21 -8.80
C HIS A 159 -1.52 -13.34 -9.77
N ALA A 160 -0.86 -12.81 -10.79
CA ALA A 160 -1.56 -12.25 -11.92
C ALA A 160 -2.36 -13.36 -12.63
N PRO A 161 -3.58 -13.08 -13.11
CA PRO A 161 -4.31 -14.00 -13.96
C PRO A 161 -3.44 -14.46 -15.13
N LYS A 162 -3.52 -15.74 -15.54
CA LYS A 162 -2.64 -16.32 -16.58
C LYS A 162 -2.59 -15.49 -17.86
N GLU A 163 -3.68 -14.83 -18.20
CA GLU A 163 -3.84 -14.03 -19.42
C GLU A 163 -3.14 -12.66 -19.34
N SER A 164 -2.85 -12.19 -18.12
CA SER A 164 -2.19 -10.90 -17.84
C SER A 164 -0.80 -11.06 -17.22
N ALA A 165 -0.44 -12.28 -16.81
CA ALA A 165 0.86 -12.58 -16.24
C ALA A 165 1.96 -12.48 -17.30
N THR A 166 3.02 -11.73 -17.00
CA THR A 166 4.24 -11.70 -17.82
C THR A 166 5.42 -12.20 -16.98
N PRO A 167 6.56 -12.59 -17.60
CA PRO A 167 7.78 -12.92 -16.86
C PRO A 167 8.29 -11.76 -15.99
N TYR A 168 7.89 -10.52 -16.31
CA TYR A 168 8.30 -9.31 -15.61
C TYR A 168 7.30 -8.85 -14.57
N THR A 169 6.03 -9.24 -14.67
CA THR A 169 4.95 -8.89 -13.73
C THR A 169 4.07 -10.12 -13.41
N PRO A 170 4.64 -11.17 -12.79
CA PRO A 170 3.88 -12.38 -12.46
C PRO A 170 2.88 -12.18 -11.32
N TYR A 171 2.95 -11.06 -10.59
CA TYR A 171 2.13 -10.81 -9.41
C TYR A 171 1.34 -9.50 -9.52
N ILE A 172 0.18 -9.46 -8.87
CA ILE A 172 -0.58 -8.24 -8.62
C ILE A 172 -0.42 -7.89 -7.15
N ASN A 173 0.00 -6.66 -6.89
CA ASN A 173 -0.04 -6.03 -5.59
C ASN A 173 -1.30 -5.17 -5.49
N ILE A 174 -2.30 -5.68 -4.79
CA ILE A 174 -3.52 -4.96 -4.45
C ILE A 174 -3.20 -4.06 -3.26
N ILE A 175 -3.11 -2.77 -3.54
CA ILE A 175 -2.70 -1.74 -2.60
C ILE A 175 -3.96 -0.97 -2.15
N PRO A 176 -4.28 -0.97 -0.85
CA PRO A 176 -5.42 -0.23 -0.34
C PRO A 176 -5.11 1.26 -0.29
N TYR A 177 -5.99 2.06 -0.90
CA TYR A 177 -6.01 3.52 -0.80
C TYR A 177 -7.46 4.01 -0.67
N PRO A 178 -8.09 3.77 0.49
CA PRO A 178 -9.47 4.18 0.70
C PRO A 178 -9.60 5.72 0.75
N PRO A 179 -10.82 6.27 0.63
CA PRO A 179 -11.04 7.70 0.73
C PRO A 179 -10.51 8.29 2.04
N ARG A 180 -9.95 9.51 1.97
CA ARG A 180 -9.52 10.27 3.16
C ARG A 180 -10.69 10.36 4.15
N PRO A 181 -10.53 9.90 5.40
CA PRO A 181 -11.59 10.02 6.39
C PRO A 181 -11.84 11.49 6.75
N ALA A 182 -13.08 11.81 7.12
CA ALA A 182 -13.36 13.10 7.76
C ALA A 182 -12.61 13.16 9.09
N LEU A 183 -11.77 14.18 9.27
CA LEU A 183 -10.94 14.32 10.48
C LEU A 183 -11.74 14.97 11.62
N GLY A 184 -11.53 14.48 12.84
CA GLY A 184 -12.24 14.98 14.00
C GLY A 184 -11.98 14.17 15.27
N SER A 185 -12.50 14.66 16.40
CA SER A 185 -12.34 14.01 17.70
C SER A 185 -13.05 12.64 17.82
N LEU A 186 -14.04 12.40 16.97
CA LEU A 186 -14.77 11.13 16.89
C LEU A 186 -14.18 10.14 15.87
N THR A 187 -13.20 10.58 15.09
CA THR A 187 -12.52 9.78 14.06
C THR A 187 -11.01 9.82 14.30
N VAL A 188 -10.20 9.96 13.25
CA VAL A 188 -8.76 10.23 13.37
C VAL A 188 -8.54 11.74 13.30
N THR A 189 -7.68 12.27 14.15
CA THR A 189 -7.27 13.68 14.10
C THR A 189 -6.07 13.87 13.18
N GLU A 190 -5.86 15.11 12.74
CA GLU A 190 -4.66 15.49 11.97
C GLU A 190 -3.38 15.09 12.74
N ASP A 191 -3.27 15.46 14.01
CA ASP A 191 -2.11 15.12 14.86
C ASP A 191 -1.85 13.61 14.93
N GLN A 192 -2.90 12.78 14.94
CA GLN A 192 -2.76 11.32 14.93
C GLN A 192 -2.22 10.82 13.59
N LEU A 193 -2.71 11.35 12.47
CA LEU A 193 -2.16 11.01 11.14
C LEU A 193 -0.71 11.45 11.00
N VAL A 194 -0.35 12.64 11.49
CA VAL A 194 1.03 13.14 11.48
C VAL A 194 1.94 12.20 12.27
N LYS A 195 1.52 11.79 13.48
CA LYS A 195 2.27 10.83 14.29
C LYS A 195 2.44 9.48 13.60
N TRP A 196 1.41 8.97 12.93
CA TRP A 196 1.52 7.71 12.17
C TRP A 196 2.47 7.84 10.98
N ALA A 197 2.43 8.97 10.27
CA ALA A 197 3.37 9.24 9.20
C ALA A 197 4.82 9.27 9.73
N SER A 198 5.09 10.07 10.77
CA SER A 198 6.44 10.38 11.29
C SER A 198 7.03 9.39 12.28
N ASN A 199 6.28 8.38 12.70
CA ASN A 199 6.75 7.34 13.63
C ASN A 199 7.36 7.91 14.93
N HIS A 200 6.88 9.05 15.43
CA HIS A 200 7.32 9.60 16.71
C HIS A 200 6.57 8.90 17.87
N GLU A 201 7.25 7.90 18.44
CA GLU A 201 7.03 7.13 19.69
C GLU A 201 6.09 5.90 19.73
N ASP A 202 6.67 4.80 20.24
CA ASP A 202 6.16 3.82 21.22
C ASP A 202 4.72 3.30 21.14
N PHE A 203 4.21 3.04 19.93
CA PHE A 203 3.18 2.02 19.81
C PHE A 203 3.84 0.64 19.80
N ALA A 204 4.17 0.13 21.00
CA ALA A 204 4.59 -1.25 21.26
C ALA A 204 3.52 -2.31 20.95
N GLY A 205 2.48 -1.95 20.19
CA GLY A 205 1.48 -2.85 19.63
C GLY A 205 1.27 -2.45 18.18
N ASP A 206 1.07 -3.46 17.32
CA ASP A 206 0.67 -3.35 15.92
C ASP A 206 -0.52 -2.40 15.75
N TYR A 207 -0.27 -1.09 15.77
CA TYR A 207 -1.29 -0.09 15.60
C TYR A 207 -1.41 0.21 14.11
N LEU A 208 -1.94 -0.78 13.41
CA LEU A 208 -2.88 -0.48 12.34
C LEU A 208 -4.03 0.30 13.00
N PRO A 209 -4.49 1.41 12.42
CA PRO A 209 -5.58 2.20 13.01
C PRO A 209 -6.69 1.27 13.53
N PRO A 210 -7.21 1.45 14.76
CA PRO A 210 -8.44 0.83 15.18
C PRO A 210 -9.46 1.38 14.23
N SER A 211 -9.73 0.55 13.24
CA SER A 211 -10.38 1.09 12.10
C SER A 211 -11.78 1.45 12.51
N VAL A 212 -12.12 2.70 12.30
CA VAL A 212 -13.51 3.13 12.37
C VAL A 212 -14.30 2.45 11.24
N TYR A 213 -13.63 1.77 10.28
CA TYR A 213 -14.22 1.18 9.06
C TYR A 213 -13.63 -0.18 8.57
N ILE A 214 -12.83 -0.93 9.36
CA ILE A 214 -12.24 -2.24 8.98
C ILE A 214 -12.71 -3.34 9.93
N PRO A 215 -13.51 -4.31 9.46
CA PRO A 215 -13.68 -5.57 10.15
C PRO A 215 -12.33 -6.30 10.19
N ARG A 216 -11.84 -6.58 11.40
CA ARG A 216 -10.61 -7.37 11.58
C ARG A 216 -10.91 -8.84 11.29
N GLY A 217 -10.16 -9.44 10.37
CA GLY A 217 -9.93 -10.88 10.38
C GLY A 217 -8.90 -11.18 11.47
N THR A 218 -9.29 -11.93 12.48
CA THR A 218 -8.39 -12.42 13.54
C THR A 218 -7.41 -13.44 12.97
N CYS A 219 -6.12 -13.26 13.25
CA CYS A 219 -5.13 -14.34 13.19
C CYS A 219 -5.32 -15.31 14.37
#